data_AF-A0A1G4WC12-F1
#
_entry.id   AF-A0A1G4WC12-F1
#
_cell.length_a   1.000
_cell.length_b   1.000
_cell.length_c   1.000
_cell.angle_alpha   90.00
_cell.angle_beta   90.00
_cell.angle_gamma   90.00
#
_symmetry.space_group_name_H-M   'P 1'
#
loop_
_entity.id
_entity.type
_entity.pdbx_description
1 polymer ?
#
loop_
_entity_poly.entity_id
_entity_poly.type
_entity_poly.pdbx_seq_one_letter_code
_entity_poly.pdbx_strand_id
1 'polypeptide(L)'
;MKTLKLILFQAVCISFGILVIVGTGGVIDHFLGENTITFDWYQPISFVFCGFLGALATLVLNNLDKLTIKQLIVRVVFHCLLLYAAVSVCGYVFKWYSNLYGFIGVSLGFFVIYGFVWFATGYFTKMDEKEINAALNDIRDAD
;
A
#
# COMPACT_ATOMS: atom_id res chain seq x y z
N MET A 1 -8.43 -12.98 8.11
CA MET A 1 -8.96 -11.59 8.11
C MET A 1 -10.09 -11.44 7.08
N LYS A 2 -11.24 -10.80 7.41
CA LYS A 2 -12.34 -10.57 6.43
C LYS A 2 -11.88 -9.64 5.29
N THR A 3 -12.37 -9.84 4.06
CA THR A 3 -11.99 -9.07 2.85
C THR A 3 -12.07 -7.55 3.04
N LEU A 4 -13.13 -7.04 3.67
CA LEU A 4 -13.27 -5.61 3.94
C LEU A 4 -12.16 -5.07 4.87
N LYS A 5 -11.82 -5.83 5.93
CA LYS A 5 -10.76 -5.45 6.89
C LYS A 5 -9.39 -5.42 6.20
N LEU A 6 -9.14 -6.37 5.28
CA LEU A 6 -7.93 -6.41 4.45
C LEU A 6 -7.81 -5.18 3.54
N ILE A 7 -8.88 -4.84 2.82
CA ILE A 7 -8.91 -3.69 1.89
C ILE A 7 -8.68 -2.38 2.66
N LEU A 8 -9.38 -2.19 3.80
CA LEU A 8 -9.20 -1.00 4.63
C LEU A 8 -7.80 -0.91 5.21
N PHE A 9 -7.24 -2.03 5.68
CA PHE A 9 -5.87 -2.08 6.19
C PHE A 9 -4.87 -1.66 5.11
N GLN A 10 -4.99 -2.20 3.90
CA GLN A 10 -4.12 -1.84 2.79
C GLN A 10 -4.30 -0.38 2.37
N ALA A 11 -5.52 0.14 2.32
CA ALA A 11 -5.77 1.55 2.03
C ALA A 11 -5.02 2.47 3.01
N VAL A 12 -5.08 2.15 4.30
CA VAL A 12 -4.36 2.89 5.35
C VAL A 12 -2.85 2.78 5.16
N CYS A 13 -2.31 1.57 4.96
CA CYS A 13 -0.87 1.40 4.78
C CYS A 13 -0.33 2.09 3.52
N ILE A 14 -1.07 2.05 2.41
CA ILE A 14 -0.69 2.72 1.17
C ILE A 14 -0.72 4.24 1.37
N SER A 15 -1.79 4.78 1.95
CA SER A 15 -1.92 6.22 2.23
C SER A 15 -0.79 6.72 3.13
N PHE A 16 -0.51 5.98 4.21
CA PHE A 16 0.58 6.29 5.14
C PHE A 16 1.95 6.20 4.46
N GLY A 17 2.17 5.16 3.66
CA GLY A 17 3.42 5.00 2.93
C GLY A 17 3.67 6.16 1.97
N ILE A 18 2.66 6.56 1.18
CA ILE A 18 2.79 7.70 0.26
C ILE A 18 3.12 8.98 1.03
N LEU A 19 2.46 9.21 2.16
CA LEU A 19 2.76 10.33 3.05
C LEU A 19 4.22 10.32 3.52
N VAL A 20 4.75 9.14 3.88
CA VAL A 20 6.16 8.99 4.26
C VAL A 20 7.09 9.30 3.08
N ILE A 21 6.80 8.81 1.87
CA ILE A 21 7.63 9.09 0.68
C ILE A 21 7.62 10.57 0.36
N VAL A 22 6.44 11.16 0.17
CA VAL A 22 6.31 12.55 -0.26
C VAL A 22 6.83 13.50 0.84
N GLY A 23 6.55 13.19 2.11
CA GLY A 23 7.07 13.95 3.24
C GLY A 23 8.59 13.87 3.37
N THR A 24 9.19 12.68 3.25
CA THR A 24 10.65 12.54 3.30
C THR A 24 11.33 13.16 2.07
N GLY A 25 10.72 13.05 0.88
CA GLY A 25 11.17 13.74 -0.33
C GLY A 25 11.23 15.25 -0.14
N GLY A 26 10.15 15.87 0.35
CA GLY A 26 10.13 17.30 0.62
C GLY A 26 11.17 17.75 1.66
N VAL A 27 11.43 16.92 2.69
CA VAL A 27 12.48 17.21 3.67
C VAL A 27 13.88 17.15 3.03
N ILE A 28 14.15 16.15 2.17
CA ILE A 28 15.41 16.02 1.46
C ILE A 28 15.64 17.22 0.54
N ASP A 29 14.64 17.61 -0.25
CA ASP A 29 14.71 18.75 -1.16
C ASP A 29 15.04 20.06 -0.41
N HIS A 30 14.45 20.24 0.78
CA HIS A 30 14.77 21.38 1.64
C HIS A 30 16.22 21.40 2.11
N PHE A 31 16.77 20.26 2.52
CA PHE A 31 18.19 20.15 2.91
C PHE A 31 19.14 20.36 1.73
N LEU A 32 18.71 20.10 0.50
CA LEU A 32 19.47 20.35 -0.72
C LEU A 32 19.39 21.81 -1.20
N GLY A 33 18.65 22.68 -0.49
CA GLY A 33 18.52 24.10 -0.80
C GLY A 33 17.43 24.42 -1.84
N GLU A 34 16.68 23.41 -2.30
CA GLU A 34 15.46 23.63 -3.07
C GLU A 34 14.35 24.02 -2.07
N ASN A 35 14.05 25.32 -1.97
CA ASN A 35 13.01 25.86 -1.10
C ASN A 35 11.60 25.55 -1.64
N THR A 36 11.27 24.27 -1.80
CA THR A 36 10.02 23.79 -2.41
C THR A 36 9.28 22.79 -1.53
N ILE A 37 9.31 22.94 -0.19
CA ILE A 37 8.31 22.27 0.65
C ILE A 37 6.96 22.96 0.40
N THR A 38 6.30 22.62 -0.71
CA THR A 38 4.93 23.02 -0.99
C THR A 38 4.01 21.89 -0.57
N PHE A 39 3.60 21.92 0.70
CA PHE A 39 2.62 20.99 1.22
C PHE A 39 1.21 21.56 1.00
N ASP A 40 0.69 21.39 -0.21
CA ASP A 40 -0.60 21.94 -0.57
C ASP A 40 -1.72 21.28 0.25
N TRP A 41 -2.75 22.06 0.61
CA TRP A 41 -3.86 21.60 1.45
C TRP A 41 -4.58 20.35 0.92
N TYR A 42 -4.54 20.13 -0.41
CA TYR A 42 -5.19 18.99 -1.07
C TYR A 42 -4.32 17.71 -1.05
N GLN A 43 -3.02 17.80 -0.74
CA GLN A 43 -2.11 16.64 -0.77
C GLN A 43 -2.52 15.53 0.21
N PRO A 44 -2.87 15.79 1.48
CA PRO A 44 -3.35 14.75 2.39
C PRO A 44 -4.56 13.99 1.86
N ILE A 45 -5.52 14.71 1.28
CA ILE A 45 -6.73 14.12 0.70
C ILE A 45 -6.37 13.27 -0.53
N SER A 46 -5.40 13.72 -1.33
CA SER A 46 -4.91 12.96 -2.47
C SER A 46 -4.25 11.64 -2.09
N PHE A 47 -3.54 11.58 -0.95
CA PHE A 47 -2.92 10.35 -0.44
C PHE A 47 -3.98 9.34 -0.02
N VAL A 48 -5.02 9.80 0.69
CA VAL A 48 -6.16 8.96 1.09
C VAL A 48 -6.91 8.45 -0.14
N PHE A 49 -7.17 9.31 -1.12
CA PHE A 49 -7.81 8.93 -2.37
C PHE A 49 -6.99 7.89 -3.15
N CYS A 50 -5.68 8.08 -3.25
CA CYS A 50 -4.78 7.10 -3.86
C CYS A 50 -4.73 5.78 -3.08
N GLY A 51 -4.75 5.82 -1.75
CA GLY A 51 -4.83 4.62 -0.92
C GLY A 51 -6.12 3.84 -1.15
N PHE A 52 -7.25 4.53 -1.30
CA PHE A 52 -8.52 3.91 -1.66
C PHE A 52 -8.48 3.25 -3.05
N LEU A 53 -7.95 3.94 -4.07
CA LEU A 53 -7.76 3.37 -5.41
C LEU A 53 -6.82 2.17 -5.40
N GLY A 54 -5.73 2.25 -4.63
CA GLY A 54 -4.79 1.14 -4.43
C GLY A 54 -5.44 -0.07 -3.77
N ALA A 55 -6.34 0.15 -2.81
CA ALA A 55 -7.08 -0.93 -2.17
C ALA A 55 -8.13 -1.59 -3.09
N LEU A 56 -8.68 -0.86 -4.08
CA LEU A 56 -9.51 -1.46 -5.12
C LEU A 56 -8.70 -2.41 -6.01
N ALA A 57 -7.43 -2.10 -6.29
CA ALA A 57 -6.56 -3.00 -7.05
C ALA A 57 -6.39 -4.37 -6.36
N THR A 58 -6.54 -4.43 -5.03
CA THR A 58 -6.50 -5.67 -4.23
C THR A 58 -7.65 -6.61 -4.53
N LEU A 59 -8.78 -6.13 -5.06
CA LEU A 59 -9.89 -7.00 -5.47
C LEU A 59 -9.48 -8.03 -6.53
N VAL A 60 -8.44 -7.73 -7.33
CA VAL A 60 -7.83 -8.65 -8.30
C VAL A 60 -7.24 -9.90 -7.62
N LEU A 61 -6.81 -9.75 -6.35
CA LEU A 61 -6.23 -10.80 -5.54
C LEU A 61 -7.27 -11.58 -4.73
N ASN A 62 -8.56 -11.50 -5.06
CA ASN A 62 -9.56 -12.38 -4.45
C ASN A 62 -9.48 -13.82 -4.98
N ASN A 63 -9.80 -14.79 -4.12
CA ASN A 63 -9.86 -16.23 -4.40
C ASN A 63 -8.52 -16.85 -4.85
N LEU A 64 -7.40 -16.49 -4.19
CA LEU A 64 -6.06 -17.01 -4.52
C LEU A 64 -5.94 -18.54 -4.32
N ASP A 65 -6.73 -19.09 -3.40
CA ASP A 65 -6.63 -20.45 -2.88
C ASP A 65 -6.89 -21.54 -3.93
N LYS A 66 -7.49 -21.18 -5.07
CA LYS A 66 -7.86 -22.09 -6.17
C LYS A 66 -6.95 -21.96 -7.39
N LEU A 67 -5.91 -21.14 -7.33
CA LEU A 67 -5.06 -20.83 -8.49
C LEU A 67 -3.77 -21.66 -8.51
N THR A 68 -3.35 -22.05 -9.71
CA THR A 68 -2.02 -22.62 -9.96
C THR A 68 -0.94 -21.55 -9.73
N ILE A 69 0.27 -21.95 -9.33
CA ILE A 69 1.42 -21.04 -9.09
C ILE A 69 1.64 -20.05 -10.24
N LYS A 70 1.53 -20.50 -11.51
CA LYS A 70 1.66 -19.62 -12.69
C LYS A 70 0.59 -18.53 -12.72
N GLN A 71 -0.66 -18.87 -12.42
CA GLN A 71 -1.78 -17.91 -12.40
C GLN A 71 -1.70 -16.96 -11.21
N LEU A 72 -1.19 -17.44 -10.07
CA LEU A 72 -0.90 -16.62 -8.90
C LEU A 72 0.15 -15.54 -9.25
N ILE A 73 1.27 -15.93 -9.87
CA ILE A 73 2.32 -14.99 -10.27
C ILE A 73 1.76 -13.93 -11.23
N VAL A 74 1.01 -14.35 -12.26
CA VAL A 74 0.41 -13.41 -13.23
C VAL A 74 -0.53 -12.42 -12.54
N ARG A 75 -1.37 -12.87 -11.60
CA ARG A 75 -2.26 -11.97 -10.84
C ARG A 75 -1.50 -11.02 -9.93
N VAL A 76 -0.44 -11.47 -9.27
CA VAL A 76 0.39 -10.62 -8.41
C VAL A 76 1.10 -9.56 -9.23
N VAL A 77 1.67 -9.92 -10.38
CA VAL A 77 2.30 -8.97 -11.31
C VAL A 77 1.27 -7.97 -11.81
N PHE A 78 0.09 -8.44 -12.24
CA PHE A 78 -0.98 -7.55 -12.70
C PHE A 78 -1.45 -6.59 -11.60
N HIS A 79 -1.63 -7.08 -10.38
CA HIS A 79 -1.96 -6.27 -9.21
C HIS A 79 -0.89 -5.21 -8.94
N CYS A 80 0.39 -5.58 -8.97
CA CYS A 80 1.51 -4.65 -8.81
C CYS A 80 1.49 -3.55 -9.88
N LEU A 81 1.28 -3.91 -11.14
CA LEU A 81 1.21 -2.95 -12.25
C LEU A 81 0.01 -1.99 -12.11
N LEU A 82 -1.15 -2.50 -11.71
CA LEU A 82 -2.36 -1.71 -11.50
C LEU A 82 -2.18 -0.68 -10.38
N LEU A 83 -1.59 -1.11 -9.26
CA LEU A 83 -1.24 -0.23 -8.16
C LEU A 83 -0.20 0.81 -8.56
N TYR A 84 0.85 0.40 -9.25
CA TYR A 84 1.88 1.32 -9.72
C TYR A 84 1.31 2.37 -10.68
N ALA A 85 0.44 1.96 -11.59
CA ALA A 85 -0.26 2.87 -12.50
C ALA A 85 -1.14 3.86 -11.73
N ALA A 86 -1.92 3.38 -10.76
CA ALA A 86 -2.76 4.25 -9.93
C ALA A 86 -1.92 5.29 -9.16
N VAL A 87 -0.83 4.86 -8.50
CA VAL A 87 0.08 5.73 -7.76
C VAL A 87 0.77 6.73 -8.68
N SER A 88 1.23 6.28 -9.86
CA SER A 88 1.90 7.15 -10.83
C SER A 88 0.96 8.22 -11.38
N VAL A 89 -0.28 7.83 -11.74
CA VAL A 89 -1.32 8.73 -12.23
C VAL A 89 -1.73 9.73 -11.15
N CYS A 90 -1.95 9.27 -9.91
CA CYS A 90 -2.23 10.17 -8.79
C CYS A 90 -1.08 11.14 -8.55
N GLY A 91 0.17 10.66 -8.53
CA GLY A 91 1.34 11.51 -8.35
C GLY A 91 1.48 12.58 -9.44
N TYR A 92 1.14 12.25 -10.68
CA TYR A 92 1.14 13.22 -11.79
C TYR A 92 0.00 14.25 -11.65
N VAL A 93 -1.23 13.78 -11.41
CA VAL A 93 -2.43 14.63 -11.32
C VAL A 93 -2.36 15.58 -10.12
N PHE A 94 -1.88 15.09 -8.98
CA PHE A 94 -1.78 15.84 -7.73
C PHE A 94 -0.39 16.47 -7.51
N LYS A 95 0.47 16.44 -8.53
CA LYS A 95 1.80 17.10 -8.53
C LYS A 95 2.67 16.73 -7.32
N TRP A 96 2.73 15.44 -6.99
CA TRP A 96 3.60 14.95 -5.90
C TRP A 96 5.09 15.07 -6.24
N TYR A 97 5.41 15.24 -7.52
CA TYR A 97 6.75 15.48 -8.03
C TYR A 97 6.69 16.49 -9.18
N SER A 98 7.72 17.32 -9.28
CA SER A 98 7.83 18.40 -10.29
C SER A 98 8.86 18.06 -11.38
N ASN A 99 9.75 17.12 -11.12
CA ASN A 99 10.86 16.75 -12.00
C ASN A 99 11.04 15.22 -12.08
N LEU A 100 11.90 14.77 -13.00
CA LEU A 100 12.16 13.35 -13.21
C LEU A 100 12.78 12.67 -11.97
N TYR A 101 13.57 13.40 -11.17
CA TYR A 101 14.18 12.88 -9.95
C TYR A 101 13.14 12.59 -8.86
N GLY A 102 12.17 13.48 -8.67
CA GLY A 102 11.03 13.28 -7.78
C GLY A 102 10.16 12.10 -8.23
N PHE A 103 9.94 11.94 -9.55
CA PHE A 103 9.24 10.76 -10.07
C PHE A 103 9.99 9.47 -9.72
N ILE A 104 11.31 9.42 -9.95
CA ILE A 104 12.13 8.25 -9.61
C ILE A 104 12.06 7.97 -8.10
N GLY A 105 12.12 8.99 -7.26
CA GLY A 105 11.99 8.86 -5.80
C GLY A 105 10.64 8.24 -5.40
N VAL A 106 9.54 8.74 -5.96
CA VAL A 106 8.20 8.18 -5.72
C VAL A 106 8.08 6.75 -6.23
N SER A 107 8.63 6.43 -7.40
CA SER A 107 8.64 5.08 -7.95
C SER A 107 9.44 4.09 -7.11
N LEU A 108 10.63 4.47 -6.65
CA LEU A 108 11.44 3.62 -5.76
C LEU A 108 10.74 3.41 -4.42
N GLY A 109 10.21 4.48 -3.84
CA GLY A 109 9.44 4.40 -2.61
C GLY A 109 8.21 3.50 -2.76
N PHE A 110 7.51 3.54 -3.90
CA PHE A 110 6.38 2.66 -4.17
C PHE A 110 6.76 1.19 -4.01
N PHE A 111 7.88 0.73 -4.58
CA PHE A 111 8.30 -0.67 -4.46
C PHE A 111 8.65 -1.05 -3.02
N VAL A 112 9.26 -0.12 -2.26
CA VAL A 112 9.56 -0.31 -0.83
C VAL A 112 8.27 -0.47 -0.02
N ILE A 113 7.29 0.43 -0.20
CA ILE A 113 5.99 0.33 0.46
C ILE A 113 5.28 -0.95 0.05
N TYR A 114 5.28 -1.27 -1.24
CA TYR A 114 4.60 -2.45 -1.74
C TYR A 114 5.12 -3.71 -1.03
N GLY A 115 6.44 -3.90 -0.96
CA GLY A 115 7.06 -4.99 -0.20
C GLY A 115 6.69 -4.97 1.28
N PHE A 116 6.73 -3.78 1.91
CA PHE A 116 6.36 -3.62 3.32
C PHE A 116 4.89 -3.97 3.60
N VAL A 117 3.95 -3.52 2.76
CA VAL A 117 2.52 -3.79 2.88
C VAL A 117 2.22 -5.27 2.76
N TRP A 118 2.88 -5.96 1.82
CA TRP A 118 2.78 -7.42 1.69
C TRP A 118 3.28 -8.13 2.93
N PHE A 119 4.45 -7.74 3.46
CA PHE A 119 4.99 -8.31 4.68
C PHE A 119 4.07 -8.07 5.88
N ALA A 120 3.62 -6.83 6.09
CA ALA A 120 2.72 -6.46 7.17
C ALA A 120 1.41 -7.24 7.08
N THR A 121 0.79 -7.31 5.89
CA THR A 121 -0.43 -8.07 5.64
C THR A 121 -0.25 -9.56 5.98
N GLY A 122 0.87 -10.16 5.55
CA GLY A 122 1.21 -11.55 5.88
C GLY A 122 1.40 -11.78 7.38
N TYR A 123 2.06 -10.84 8.06
CA TYR A 123 2.27 -10.89 9.51
C TYR A 123 0.94 -10.83 10.28
N PHE A 124 0.10 -9.83 9.98
CA PHE A 124 -1.20 -9.66 10.64
C PHE A 124 -2.15 -10.83 10.36
N THR A 125 -2.10 -11.40 9.15
CA THR A 125 -2.92 -12.57 8.81
C THR A 125 -2.52 -13.79 9.66
N LYS A 126 -1.22 -14.05 9.83
CA LYS A 126 -0.74 -15.14 10.69
C LYS A 126 -1.06 -14.92 12.18
N MET A 127 -1.10 -13.66 12.61
CA MET A 127 -1.46 -13.32 13.98
C MET A 127 -2.96 -13.57 14.24
N ASP A 128 -3.83 -13.10 13.33
CA ASP A 128 -5.28 -13.39 13.35
C ASP A 128 -5.54 -14.91 13.38
N GLU A 129 -4.80 -15.71 12.58
CA GLU A 129 -4.92 -17.18 12.58
C GLU A 129 -4.55 -17.81 13.92
N LYS A 130 -3.49 -17.33 14.58
CA LYS A 130 -3.08 -17.81 15.91
C LYS A 130 -4.11 -17.49 16.98
N GLU A 131 -4.66 -16.28 16.95
CA GLU A 131 -5.69 -15.84 17.90
C GLU A 131 -6.97 -16.68 17.77
N ILE A 132 -7.42 -16.91 16.53
CA ILE A 132 -8.59 -17.76 16.25
C ILE A 132 -8.35 -19.20 16.72
N ASN A 133 -7.18 -19.78 16.45
CA ASN A 133 -6.85 -21.14 16.88
C ASN A 133 -6.75 -21.26 18.41
N ALA A 134 -6.22 -20.22 19.08
CA ALA A 134 -6.17 -20.18 20.54
C ALA A 134 -7.58 -20.12 21.15
N ALA A 135 -8.45 -19.25 20.62
CA ALA A 135 -9.85 -19.17 21.06
C ALA A 135 -10.62 -20.47 20.81
N LEU A 136 -10.36 -21.15 19.69
CA LEU A 136 -10.99 -22.44 19.39
C LEU A 136 -10.53 -23.55 20.35
N ASN A 137 -9.24 -23.58 20.71
CA ASN A 137 -8.72 -24.52 21.70
C ASN A 137 -9.29 -24.26 23.10
N ASP A 138 -9.40 -22.99 23.51
CA ASP A 138 -9.99 -22.60 24.80
C ASP A 138 -11.45 -23.08 24.93
N ILE A 139 -12.25 -22.93 23.87
CA ILE A 139 -13.62 -23.46 23.83
C ILE A 139 -13.62 -25.00 23.89
N ARG A 140 -12.75 -25.67 23.12
CA ARG A 140 -12.69 -27.14 23.10
C ARG A 140 -12.26 -27.72 24.44
N ASP A 141 -11.36 -27.05 25.14
CA ASP A 141 -10.82 -27.51 26.42
C ASP A 141 -11.74 -27.12 27.60
N ALA A 142 -12.75 -26.27 27.38
CA ALA A 142 -13.79 -25.90 28.34
C ALA A 142 -15.04 -26.82 28.29
N ASP A 143 -15.20 -27.64 27.24
CA ASP A 143 -16.22 -28.70 27.08
C ASP A 143 -15.66 -30.07 27.52
#